data_AF-A0A7C3I267-F1
#
_entry.id   AF-A0A7C3I267-F1
#
_cell.length_a   1.000
_cell.length_b   1.000
_cell.length_c   1.000
_cell.angle_alpha   90.00
_cell.angle_beta   90.00
_cell.angle_gamma   90.00
#
_symmetry.space_group_name_H-M   'P 1'
#
loop_
_entity.id
_entity.type
_entity.pdbx_description
1 polymer ?
#
loop_
_entity_poly.entity_id
_entity_poly.type
_entity_poly.pdbx_seq_one_letter_code
_entity_poly.pdbx_strand_id
1 'polypeptide(L)'
;MLWRNRTIFLIVFQNKKTMKTILFIALFCISASVISQDDVYFSPYKKPRPLKDRKMYTPIAERQPEAGKSLYFSASPVNQYVLNDNTGSDIYFYIFLQGAEYIPTSSKERVPMNISFVIDRSGSMSGKKLEDVKQAVDYAAGLLHAQDYISVVQYDHEVQTVIEPCYAGEIERIRSKIKAIMSGGSTNLCGGMEKGLEHVKNNSERIQGNRVIHRVILLSDGLANVGTTDPSAIAEIARKYNLEYGTTLSTIGVGADYNEELMTRISVEGGGNYYFINNTEDLQTIFNSEFSDLKTLVAKDVVIELTFPDKKVTFDKVFQYPFTQKGNTVRIRLTDFFAEQQKAILIKFHTTDRSLAELDFTTKLQYTNTIGEEKEITETKHAVVTGTGNKDLIPEGVNANAHMGYTLMMSSDFLTKAQLEADRRNFETARDYVKQGMMLIEEHFCYVVPNPYLEDIYKDLKKYKGEISDLETTKDPIQFKLIQKGSKNRNYSNSYKSCRLL
;
A
#
# COMPACT_ATOMS: atom_id res chain seq x y z
N MET A 1 26.42 54.82 9.39
CA MET A 1 26.62 56.16 9.98
C MET A 1 25.67 57.11 9.26
N LEU A 2 24.77 57.75 10.03
CA LEU A 2 23.97 58.93 9.68
C LEU A 2 22.89 58.86 8.58
N TRP A 3 21.66 58.90 9.08
CA TRP A 3 20.48 59.54 8.51
C TRP A 3 20.77 60.91 7.86
N ARG A 4 19.93 61.29 6.89
CA ARG A 4 19.66 62.69 6.57
C ARG A 4 18.16 62.96 6.42
N ASN A 5 17.75 64.04 7.11
CA ASN A 5 16.54 64.87 7.00
C ASN A 5 15.27 64.33 7.69
N ARG A 6 14.92 64.74 8.94
CA ARG A 6 14.49 66.07 9.49
C ARG A 6 13.17 66.58 8.88
N THR A 7 12.17 67.15 9.56
CA THR A 7 11.73 67.37 10.97
C THR A 7 10.34 68.06 10.85
N ILE A 8 9.60 68.22 11.97
CA ILE A 8 8.53 69.24 12.29
C ILE A 8 7.09 68.69 12.17
N PHE A 9 6.17 68.73 13.17
CA PHE A 9 6.11 69.34 14.50
C PHE A 9 5.04 68.63 15.37
N LEU A 10 5.24 68.59 16.69
CA LEU A 10 4.21 68.27 17.68
C LEU A 10 3.33 69.52 17.97
N ILE A 11 2.01 69.34 18.05
CA ILE A 11 1.14 70.18 18.89
C ILE A 11 0.37 69.24 19.82
N VAL A 12 0.62 69.41 21.12
CA VAL A 12 -0.12 68.80 22.22
C VAL A 12 -1.38 69.63 22.46
N PHE A 13 -2.55 69.01 22.38
CA PHE A 13 -3.70 69.46 23.16
C PHE A 13 -4.41 68.24 23.75
N GLN A 14 -4.43 68.19 25.08
CA GLN A 14 -5.21 67.26 25.88
C GLN A 14 -6.69 67.43 25.57
N ASN A 15 -7.38 66.36 25.18
CA ASN A 15 -8.74 66.19 25.66
C ASN A 15 -9.15 64.71 25.73
N LYS A 16 -9.61 64.30 26.91
CA LYS A 16 -10.01 62.93 27.25
C LYS A 16 -11.31 62.58 26.53
N LYS A 17 -11.21 61.88 25.39
CA LYS A 17 -12.20 60.91 24.86
C LYS A 17 -11.81 60.52 23.44
N THR A 18 -11.01 59.46 23.28
CA THR A 18 -10.98 58.52 22.12
C THR A 18 -9.72 57.66 22.18
N MET A 19 -9.65 56.77 23.17
CA MET A 19 -8.62 55.73 23.26
C MET A 19 -9.23 54.37 22.90
N LYS A 20 -9.75 54.21 21.67
CA LYS A 20 -10.25 52.89 21.20
C LYS A 20 -10.09 52.57 19.70
N THR A 21 -9.36 53.35 18.90
CA THR A 21 -9.37 53.10 17.43
C THR A 21 -8.00 53.05 16.74
N ILE A 22 -6.87 53.13 17.45
CA ILE A 22 -5.53 53.16 16.78
C ILE A 22 -4.58 52.09 17.37
N LEU A 23 -5.13 50.91 17.68
CA LEU A 23 -4.34 49.71 17.97
C LEU A 23 -4.92 48.49 17.24
N PHE A 24 -5.11 48.63 15.92
CA PHE A 24 -5.60 47.52 15.08
C PHE A 24 -4.99 47.45 13.66
N ILE A 25 -3.98 48.27 13.35
CA ILE A 25 -3.44 48.39 11.97
C ILE A 25 -1.98 47.91 11.84
N ALA A 26 -1.37 47.35 12.90
CA ALA A 26 0.02 46.86 12.85
C ALA A 26 0.18 45.34 13.09
N LEU A 27 -0.86 44.53 12.81
CA LEU A 27 -0.80 43.07 12.94
C LEU A 27 -1.48 42.30 11.79
N PHE A 28 -1.53 42.87 10.59
CA PHE A 28 -2.23 42.27 9.43
C PHE A 28 -1.36 42.17 8.15
N CYS A 29 -0.06 41.89 8.31
CA CYS A 29 0.87 41.63 7.19
C CYS A 29 1.72 40.35 7.38
N ILE A 30 1.13 39.29 7.92
CA ILE A 30 1.59 37.91 7.67
C ILE A 30 0.36 37.15 7.16
N SER A 31 -0.08 37.50 5.95
CA SER A 31 -1.20 36.85 5.28
C SER A 31 -0.70 35.83 4.25
N ALA A 32 -1.27 34.63 4.37
CA ALA A 32 -1.49 33.64 3.32
C ALA A 32 -0.25 32.93 2.76
N SER A 33 0.25 31.92 3.47
CA SER A 33 0.98 30.79 2.88
C SER A 33 0.96 29.55 3.80
N VAL A 34 -0.21 29.14 4.30
CA VAL A 34 -0.43 27.80 4.87
C VAL A 34 -1.92 27.47 4.72
N ILE A 35 -2.22 26.20 4.46
CA ILE A 35 -3.54 25.55 4.29
C ILE A 35 -4.04 25.55 2.84
N SER A 36 -3.52 24.62 2.03
CA SER A 36 -4.34 24.01 0.96
C SER A 36 -5.43 23.20 1.66
N GLN A 37 -6.69 23.56 1.44
CA GLN A 37 -7.83 22.77 1.92
C GLN A 37 -7.89 21.49 1.10
N ASP A 38 -7.69 20.35 1.77
CA ASP A 38 -7.64 19.04 1.14
C ASP A 38 -9.00 18.61 0.55
N ASP A 39 -8.88 18.05 -0.66
CA ASP A 39 -9.92 17.64 -1.60
C ASP A 39 -10.71 16.41 -1.12
N VAL A 40 -11.95 16.68 -0.73
CA VAL A 40 -13.08 15.74 -0.81
C VAL A 40 -13.99 16.31 -1.91
N TYR A 41 -14.63 15.47 -2.73
CA TYR A 41 -15.48 15.91 -3.86
C TYR A 41 -16.53 16.97 -3.48
N PHE A 42 -16.81 17.13 -2.17
CA PHE A 42 -17.55 18.23 -1.59
C PHE A 42 -16.84 18.92 -0.41
N SER A 43 -17.06 20.23 -0.34
CA SER A 43 -16.64 21.12 0.74
C SER A 43 -16.88 20.54 2.16
N PRO A 44 -15.91 20.63 3.10
CA PRO A 44 -15.98 20.05 4.45
C PRO A 44 -17.08 20.63 5.36
N TYR A 45 -17.88 21.58 4.86
CA TYR A 45 -18.92 22.30 5.60
C TYR A 45 -20.35 21.77 5.35
N LYS A 46 -20.57 20.78 4.47
CA LYS A 46 -21.92 20.22 4.24
C LYS A 46 -21.89 18.71 3.99
N LYS A 47 -22.58 17.93 4.84
CA LYS A 47 -22.68 16.47 4.66
C LYS A 47 -23.42 16.12 3.35
N PRO A 48 -22.90 15.18 2.54
CA PRO A 48 -23.58 14.74 1.33
C PRO A 48 -24.92 14.08 1.67
N ARG A 49 -25.90 14.22 0.76
CA ARG A 49 -27.19 13.52 0.89
C ARG A 49 -27.06 12.13 0.27
N PRO A 50 -27.54 11.06 0.94
CA PRO A 50 -27.54 9.73 0.35
C PRO A 50 -28.39 9.68 -0.91
N LEU A 51 -27.91 8.96 -1.93
CA LEU A 51 -28.74 8.56 -3.07
C LEU A 51 -29.91 7.72 -2.57
N LYS A 52 -31.09 7.88 -3.20
CA LYS A 52 -32.27 7.05 -2.89
C LYS A 52 -31.96 5.58 -3.13
N ASP A 53 -31.39 5.29 -4.28
CA ASP A 53 -30.90 3.97 -4.67
C ASP A 53 -29.37 4.03 -4.72
N ARG A 54 -28.72 3.51 -3.68
CA ARG A 54 -27.26 3.46 -3.63
C ARG A 54 -26.74 2.49 -4.69
N LYS A 55 -25.60 2.83 -5.29
CA LYS A 55 -24.98 2.02 -6.33
C LYS A 55 -24.40 0.74 -5.74
N MET A 56 -24.52 -0.35 -6.49
CA MET A 56 -23.91 -1.63 -6.17
C MET A 56 -22.51 -1.70 -6.77
N TYR A 57 -21.58 -2.32 -6.06
CA TYR A 57 -20.28 -2.72 -6.60
C TYR A 57 -20.35 -4.18 -7.07
N THR A 58 -19.49 -4.53 -8.01
CA THR A 58 -19.37 -5.89 -8.55
C THR A 58 -18.51 -6.72 -7.61
N PRO A 59 -19.02 -7.83 -7.06
CA PRO A 59 -18.23 -8.78 -6.27
C PRO A 59 -17.04 -9.31 -7.08
N ILE A 60 -15.93 -9.59 -6.39
CA ILE A 60 -14.69 -10.12 -7.00
C ILE A 60 -14.91 -11.43 -7.73
N ALA A 61 -15.69 -12.32 -7.13
CA ALA A 61 -15.98 -13.64 -7.70
C ALA A 61 -16.58 -13.53 -9.12
N GLU A 62 -17.26 -12.41 -9.41
CA GLU A 62 -17.86 -12.12 -10.70
C GLU A 62 -16.92 -11.41 -11.68
N ARG A 63 -15.73 -10.96 -11.25
CA ARG A 63 -14.73 -10.27 -12.07
C ARG A 63 -13.81 -11.26 -12.76
N GLN A 64 -14.30 -11.85 -13.85
CA GLN A 64 -13.56 -12.84 -14.63
C GLN A 64 -12.93 -12.21 -15.89
N PRO A 65 -11.71 -12.62 -16.29
CA PRO A 65 -11.11 -12.18 -17.55
C PRO A 65 -12.03 -12.46 -18.75
N GLU A 66 -11.95 -11.63 -19.79
CA GLU A 66 -12.63 -11.94 -21.05
C GLU A 66 -12.04 -13.22 -21.69
N ALA A 67 -12.82 -13.91 -22.53
CA ALA A 67 -12.40 -15.18 -23.12
C ALA A 67 -11.02 -15.08 -23.82
N GLY A 68 -10.12 -16.01 -23.49
CA GLY A 68 -8.75 -16.05 -24.04
C GLY A 68 -7.76 -15.10 -23.36
N LYS A 69 -8.16 -14.43 -22.28
CA LYS A 69 -7.32 -13.57 -21.45
C LYS A 69 -7.11 -14.19 -20.08
N SER A 70 -6.01 -13.83 -19.43
CA SER A 70 -5.67 -14.34 -18.11
C SER A 70 -5.73 -13.28 -17.02
N LEU A 71 -5.95 -12.02 -17.40
CA LEU A 71 -6.18 -10.91 -16.49
C LEU A 71 -7.55 -10.29 -16.75
N TYR A 72 -8.35 -10.15 -15.69
CA TYR A 72 -9.44 -9.19 -15.66
C TYR A 72 -8.82 -7.79 -15.56
N PHE A 73 -9.31 -6.85 -16.37
CA PHE A 73 -8.77 -5.49 -16.44
C PHE A 73 -9.89 -4.46 -16.48
N SER A 74 -9.93 -3.60 -15.45
CA SER A 74 -10.76 -2.40 -15.44
C SER A 74 -9.92 -1.15 -15.22
N ALA A 75 -10.34 -0.05 -15.84
CA ALA A 75 -9.66 1.24 -15.80
C ALA A 75 -10.75 2.31 -15.92
N SER A 76 -11.00 3.06 -14.85
CA SER A 76 -12.10 4.01 -14.82
C SER A 76 -11.81 5.17 -13.87
N PRO A 77 -12.33 6.37 -14.16
CA PRO A 77 -12.33 7.45 -13.20
C PRO A 77 -13.25 7.08 -12.03
N VAL A 78 -12.87 7.53 -10.83
CA VAL A 78 -13.67 7.37 -9.62
C VAL A 78 -15.04 8.05 -9.77
N ASN A 79 -15.07 9.17 -10.49
CA ASN A 79 -16.27 9.89 -10.86
C ASN A 79 -16.21 10.30 -12.33
N GLN A 80 -17.29 10.08 -13.08
CA GLN A 80 -17.41 10.53 -14.46
C GLN A 80 -17.49 12.07 -14.56
N TYR A 81 -17.89 12.74 -13.49
CA TYR A 81 -18.02 14.20 -13.46
C TYR A 81 -17.04 14.83 -12.48
N VAL A 82 -16.48 15.97 -12.88
CA VAL A 82 -15.73 16.87 -11.99
C VAL A 82 -16.38 18.24 -11.97
N LEU A 83 -16.36 18.89 -10.81
CA LEU A 83 -16.90 20.23 -10.70
C LEU A 83 -15.99 21.21 -11.43
N ASN A 84 -16.61 22.09 -12.18
CA ASN A 84 -15.94 23.24 -12.75
C ASN A 84 -16.13 24.44 -11.81
N ASP A 85 -15.52 24.37 -10.63
CA ASP A 85 -15.32 25.54 -9.78
C ASP A 85 -13.91 26.11 -10.02
N ASN A 86 -13.77 27.44 -9.93
CA ASN A 86 -12.65 28.21 -10.47
C ASN A 86 -11.25 27.90 -9.86
N THR A 87 -11.14 26.85 -9.03
CA THR A 87 -9.98 26.39 -8.28
C THR A 87 -9.28 25.18 -8.89
N GLY A 88 -9.87 24.55 -9.92
CA GLY A 88 -9.41 23.24 -10.39
C GLY A 88 -9.95 22.12 -9.50
N SER A 89 -9.99 20.90 -10.04
CA SER A 89 -10.53 19.72 -9.36
C SER A 89 -9.61 18.52 -9.54
N ASP A 90 -9.53 17.72 -8.49
CA ASP A 90 -8.88 16.42 -8.51
C ASP A 90 -9.65 15.43 -9.41
N ILE A 91 -8.90 14.68 -10.21
CA ILE A 91 -9.39 13.47 -10.88
C ILE A 91 -8.61 12.28 -10.33
N TYR A 92 -9.35 11.31 -9.78
CA TYR A 92 -8.79 10.04 -9.37
C TYR A 92 -9.16 8.97 -10.40
N PHE A 93 -8.15 8.26 -10.89
CA PHE A 93 -8.30 7.17 -11.84
C PHE A 93 -7.91 5.86 -11.20
N TYR A 94 -8.84 4.90 -11.18
CA TYR A 94 -8.66 3.60 -10.55
C TYR A 94 -8.50 2.53 -11.62
N ILE A 95 -7.42 1.77 -11.52
CA ILE A 95 -7.12 0.63 -12.38
C ILE A 95 -7.06 -0.61 -11.51
N PHE A 96 -7.77 -1.66 -11.91
CA PHE A 96 -7.80 -2.92 -11.18
C PHE A 96 -7.51 -4.08 -12.13
N LEU A 97 -6.64 -4.96 -11.65
CA LEU A 97 -6.24 -6.19 -12.32
C LEU A 97 -6.48 -7.37 -11.39
N GLN A 98 -6.99 -8.46 -11.95
CA GLN A 98 -7.13 -9.73 -11.23
C GLN A 98 -6.73 -10.89 -12.14
N GLY A 99 -5.88 -11.78 -11.61
CA GLY A 99 -5.53 -13.03 -12.26
C GLY A 99 -6.74 -13.96 -12.37
N ALA A 100 -6.84 -14.67 -13.49
CA ALA A 100 -7.87 -15.69 -13.68
C ALA A 100 -7.85 -16.70 -12.53
N GLU A 101 -9.03 -17.20 -12.15
CA GLU A 101 -9.10 -18.41 -11.34
C GLU A 101 -8.49 -19.55 -12.13
N TYR A 102 -7.52 -20.25 -11.54
CA TYR A 102 -6.93 -21.42 -12.17
C TYR A 102 -7.47 -22.69 -11.50
N ILE A 103 -8.30 -23.42 -12.25
CA ILE A 103 -8.74 -24.77 -11.89
C ILE A 103 -7.81 -25.75 -12.62
N PRO A 104 -6.91 -26.46 -11.91
CA PRO A 104 -5.97 -27.37 -12.56
C PRO A 104 -6.73 -28.47 -13.31
N THR A 105 -6.57 -28.52 -14.63
CA THR A 105 -7.22 -29.55 -15.46
C THR A 105 -6.46 -30.88 -15.45
N SER A 106 -5.20 -30.89 -14.97
CA SER A 106 -4.44 -32.10 -14.62
C SER A 106 -3.27 -31.80 -13.66
N SER A 107 -2.75 -32.82 -12.97
CA SER A 107 -1.63 -32.70 -12.01
C SER A 107 -0.26 -32.36 -12.63
N LYS A 108 -0.15 -32.17 -13.95
CA LYS A 108 1.12 -32.00 -14.68
C LYS A 108 1.55 -30.54 -14.93
N GLU A 109 0.77 -29.54 -14.53
CA GLU A 109 1.04 -28.12 -14.86
C GLU A 109 1.62 -27.28 -13.71
N ARG A 110 1.93 -27.88 -12.56
CA ARG A 110 2.49 -27.13 -11.42
C ARG A 110 3.91 -26.67 -11.69
N VAL A 111 4.14 -25.36 -11.60
CA VAL A 111 5.47 -24.74 -11.70
C VAL A 111 6.29 -25.07 -10.43
N PRO A 112 7.51 -25.62 -10.54
CA PRO A 112 8.38 -25.83 -9.39
C PRO A 112 8.72 -24.51 -8.68
N MET A 113 8.94 -24.56 -7.38
CA MET A 113 9.30 -23.41 -6.57
C MET A 113 10.74 -23.52 -6.04
N ASN A 114 11.39 -22.37 -5.89
CA ASN A 114 12.69 -22.21 -5.24
C ASN A 114 12.55 -21.15 -4.14
N ILE A 115 12.44 -21.61 -2.90
CA ILE A 115 12.03 -20.79 -1.76
C ILE A 115 13.14 -20.72 -0.71
N SER A 116 13.47 -19.51 -0.28
CA SER A 116 14.29 -19.31 0.93
C SER A 116 13.46 -18.73 2.07
N PHE A 117 13.40 -19.42 3.19
CA PHE A 117 12.90 -18.86 4.45
C PHE A 117 14.03 -18.16 5.18
N VAL A 118 13.79 -16.91 5.57
CA VAL A 118 14.75 -16.10 6.32
C VAL A 118 14.13 -15.80 7.69
N ILE A 119 14.68 -16.38 8.74
CA ILE A 119 14.09 -16.40 10.08
C ILE A 119 14.90 -15.50 11.00
N ASP A 120 14.25 -14.48 11.53
CA ASP A 120 14.75 -13.69 12.65
C ASP A 120 14.69 -14.52 13.92
N ARG A 121 15.85 -14.68 14.56
CA ARG A 121 15.97 -15.36 15.86
C ARG A 121 16.46 -14.41 16.95
N SER A 122 16.35 -13.09 16.77
CA SER A 122 16.79 -12.11 17.77
C SER A 122 16.10 -12.26 19.13
N GLY A 123 16.63 -11.64 20.17
CA GLY A 123 16.11 -11.75 21.53
C GLY A 123 14.63 -11.35 21.67
N SER A 124 14.15 -10.42 20.83
CA SER A 124 12.75 -9.97 20.80
C SER A 124 11.80 -10.99 20.15
N MET A 125 12.34 -11.97 19.43
CA MET A 125 11.63 -13.14 18.89
C MET A 125 11.54 -14.29 19.90
N SER A 126 12.19 -14.20 21.07
CA SER A 126 12.21 -15.29 22.07
C SER A 126 10.80 -15.72 22.55
N GLY A 127 10.73 -16.95 23.05
CA GLY A 127 9.50 -17.55 23.57
C GLY A 127 8.50 -17.85 22.45
N LYS A 128 7.25 -17.42 22.63
CA LYS A 128 6.14 -17.82 21.76
C LYS A 128 6.33 -17.40 20.29
N LYS A 129 6.86 -16.21 20.02
CA LYS A 129 7.03 -15.70 18.65
C LYS A 129 7.89 -16.63 17.78
N LEU A 130 9.07 -17.02 18.27
CA LEU A 130 9.96 -17.93 17.55
C LEU A 130 9.36 -19.33 17.41
N GLU A 131 8.67 -19.83 18.43
CA GLU A 131 7.97 -21.12 18.33
C GLU A 131 6.85 -21.11 17.28
N ASP A 132 6.09 -20.00 17.20
CA ASP A 132 5.05 -19.81 16.18
C ASP A 132 5.67 -19.77 14.78
N VAL A 133 6.77 -19.03 14.60
CA VAL A 133 7.53 -18.97 13.34
C VAL A 133 8.05 -20.35 12.94
N LYS A 134 8.65 -21.10 13.87
CA LYS A 134 9.17 -22.45 13.60
C LYS A 134 8.06 -23.40 13.16
N GLN A 135 6.91 -23.37 13.84
CA GLN A 135 5.75 -24.19 13.47
C GLN A 135 5.22 -23.82 12.09
N ALA A 136 5.20 -22.53 11.75
CA ALA A 136 4.68 -22.09 10.48
C ALA A 136 5.62 -22.37 9.30
N VAL A 137 6.93 -22.24 9.49
CA VAL A 137 7.91 -22.64 8.48
C VAL A 137 7.92 -24.17 8.30
N ASP A 138 7.74 -24.95 9.36
CA ASP A 138 7.56 -26.42 9.26
C ASP A 138 6.30 -26.78 8.45
N TYR A 139 5.17 -26.10 8.73
CA TYR A 139 3.94 -26.26 7.96
C TYR A 139 4.14 -25.91 6.48
N ALA A 140 4.73 -24.74 6.21
CA ALA A 140 5.02 -24.26 4.87
C ALA A 140 5.95 -25.20 4.09
N ALA A 141 6.99 -25.73 4.73
CA ALA A 141 7.86 -26.73 4.13
C ALA A 141 7.08 -28.00 3.75
N GLY A 142 6.05 -28.37 4.53
CA GLY A 142 5.15 -29.48 4.21
C GLY A 142 4.20 -29.23 3.03
N LEU A 143 4.00 -27.97 2.61
CA LEU A 143 3.23 -27.62 1.41
C LEU A 143 4.06 -27.75 0.12
N LEU A 144 5.39 -27.87 0.23
CA LEU A 144 6.29 -28.03 -0.91
C LEU A 144 6.24 -29.46 -1.46
N HIS A 145 6.35 -29.57 -2.78
CA HIS A 145 6.55 -30.84 -3.46
C HIS A 145 8.01 -31.27 -3.38
N ALA A 146 8.26 -32.57 -3.50
CA ALA A 146 9.62 -33.12 -3.41
C ALA A 146 10.62 -32.55 -4.44
N GLN A 147 10.13 -31.99 -5.54
CA GLN A 147 10.93 -31.37 -6.60
C GLN A 147 11.15 -29.85 -6.42
N ASP A 148 10.52 -29.23 -5.42
CA ASP A 148 10.80 -27.85 -5.07
C ASP A 148 12.12 -27.73 -4.32
N TYR A 149 12.71 -26.54 -4.37
CA TYR A 149 13.90 -26.19 -3.62
C TYR A 149 13.54 -25.36 -2.40
N ILE A 150 14.23 -25.68 -1.30
CA ILE A 150 14.12 -24.97 -0.04
C ILE A 150 15.51 -24.65 0.51
N SER A 151 15.68 -23.43 1.00
CA SER A 151 16.77 -23.03 1.89
C SER A 151 16.22 -22.35 3.13
N VAL A 152 16.98 -22.42 4.23
CA VAL A 152 16.62 -21.76 5.48
C VAL A 152 17.84 -21.02 6.00
N VAL A 153 17.68 -19.70 6.14
CA VAL A 153 18.63 -18.80 6.76
C VAL A 153 18.05 -18.38 8.10
N GLN A 154 18.88 -18.39 9.15
CA GLN A 154 18.55 -17.75 10.41
C GLN A 154 19.48 -16.56 10.61
N TYR A 155 18.99 -15.52 11.30
CA TYR A 155 19.84 -14.40 11.65
C TYR A 155 19.51 -13.80 13.02
N ASP A 156 20.56 -13.34 13.67
CA ASP A 156 20.54 -12.38 14.78
C ASP A 156 21.59 -11.29 14.46
N HIS A 157 22.58 -11.03 15.32
CA HIS A 157 23.79 -10.30 14.92
C HIS A 157 24.63 -11.01 13.86
N GLU A 158 24.56 -12.35 13.79
CA GLU A 158 25.21 -13.20 12.79
C GLU A 158 24.18 -13.79 11.83
N VAL A 159 24.58 -14.00 10.58
CA VAL A 159 23.76 -14.65 9.56
C VAL A 159 24.28 -16.06 9.35
N GLN A 160 23.41 -17.06 9.49
CA GLN A 160 23.79 -18.47 9.40
C GLN A 160 22.82 -19.23 8.49
N THR A 161 23.36 -20.09 7.63
CA THR A 161 22.56 -21.00 6.80
C THR A 161 22.27 -22.26 7.59
N VAL A 162 21.00 -22.49 7.91
CA VAL A 162 20.52 -23.69 8.60
C VAL A 162 20.37 -24.84 7.60
N ILE A 163 19.83 -24.53 6.43
CA ILE A 163 19.60 -25.45 5.31
C ILE A 163 20.12 -24.79 4.04
N GLU A 164 21.21 -25.34 3.50
CA GLU A 164 21.68 -25.00 2.15
C GLU A 164 20.61 -25.38 1.12
N PRO A 165 20.48 -24.66 -0.02
CA PRO A 165 19.50 -24.95 -1.06
C PRO A 165 19.49 -26.44 -1.43
N CYS A 166 18.38 -27.11 -1.14
CA CYS A 166 18.19 -28.53 -1.42
C CYS A 166 16.74 -28.83 -1.82
N TYR A 167 16.50 -30.02 -2.35
CA TYR A 167 15.13 -30.48 -2.62
C TYR A 167 14.31 -30.62 -1.33
N ALA A 168 13.04 -30.25 -1.38
CA ALA A 168 12.11 -30.34 -0.26
C ALA A 168 11.71 -31.79 0.09
N GLY A 169 12.09 -32.77 -0.73
CA GLY A 169 11.84 -34.20 -0.47
C GLY A 169 12.47 -34.74 0.82
N GLU A 170 13.46 -34.05 1.40
CA GLU A 170 14.09 -34.40 2.68
C GLU A 170 13.37 -33.78 3.89
N ILE A 171 12.03 -33.85 3.92
CA ILE A 171 11.19 -33.07 4.85
C ILE A 171 11.51 -33.30 6.33
N GLU A 172 11.83 -34.53 6.74
CA GLU A 172 12.16 -34.81 8.15
C GLU A 172 13.50 -34.19 8.57
N ARG A 173 14.49 -34.15 7.66
CA ARG A 173 15.76 -33.45 7.89
C ARG A 173 15.52 -31.96 8.04
N ILE A 174 14.72 -31.38 7.14
CA ILE A 174 14.34 -29.97 7.15
C ILE A 174 13.64 -29.60 8.47
N ARG A 175 12.61 -30.37 8.86
CA ARG A 175 11.84 -30.18 10.09
C ARG A 175 12.73 -30.25 11.33
N SER A 176 13.64 -31.23 11.40
CA SER A 176 14.55 -31.37 12.55
C SER A 176 15.44 -30.14 12.74
N LYS A 177 15.93 -29.56 11.64
CA LYS A 177 16.79 -28.38 11.66
C LYS A 177 16.03 -27.10 12.01
N ILE A 178 14.80 -26.92 11.51
CA ILE A 178 13.93 -25.80 11.88
C ILE A 178 13.61 -25.84 13.39
N LYS A 179 13.30 -27.02 13.93
CA LYS A 179 13.01 -27.20 15.37
C LYS A 179 14.20 -26.86 16.26
N ALA A 180 15.43 -26.99 15.77
CA ALA A 180 16.65 -26.69 16.49
C ALA A 180 17.01 -25.19 16.55
N ILE A 181 16.28 -24.32 15.85
CA ILE A 181 16.49 -22.87 15.91
C ILE A 181 16.15 -22.37 17.33
N MET A 182 17.10 -21.65 17.93
CA MET A 182 17.00 -21.04 19.26
C MET A 182 17.18 -19.53 19.15
N SER A 183 16.58 -18.78 20.07
CA SER A 183 16.75 -17.32 20.11
C SER A 183 18.20 -16.94 20.44
N GLY A 184 18.68 -15.89 19.79
CA GLY A 184 20.00 -15.30 19.96
C GLY A 184 19.94 -13.82 20.37
N GLY A 185 20.89 -13.03 19.87
CA GLY A 185 21.16 -11.66 20.29
C GLY A 185 20.42 -10.58 19.48
N SER A 186 21.20 -9.68 18.88
CA SER A 186 20.70 -8.54 18.07
C SER A 186 20.10 -8.97 16.72
N THR A 187 19.97 -8.06 15.76
CA THR A 187 19.15 -8.23 14.55
C THR A 187 19.81 -7.57 13.32
N ASN A 188 20.47 -8.39 12.50
CA ASN A 188 21.07 -8.04 11.21
C ASN A 188 20.13 -8.43 10.07
N LEU A 189 19.01 -7.71 9.98
CA LEU A 189 17.95 -7.98 9.02
C LEU A 189 18.44 -7.92 7.57
N CYS A 190 19.24 -6.90 7.23
CA CYS A 190 19.76 -6.74 5.87
C CYS A 190 20.61 -7.95 5.45
N GLY A 191 21.55 -8.39 6.31
CA GLY A 191 22.40 -9.54 5.99
C GLY A 191 21.61 -10.86 5.87
N GLY A 192 20.63 -11.08 6.75
CA GLY A 192 19.75 -12.27 6.67
C GLY A 192 18.95 -12.29 5.37
N MET A 193 18.36 -11.15 5.02
CA MET A 193 17.59 -10.96 3.79
C MET A 193 18.44 -11.18 2.54
N GLU A 194 19.61 -10.53 2.46
CA GLU A 194 20.55 -10.68 1.35
C GLU A 194 20.98 -12.13 1.17
N LYS A 195 21.27 -12.85 2.25
CA LYS A 195 21.66 -14.26 2.18
C LYS A 195 20.56 -15.15 1.62
N GLY A 196 19.29 -14.89 1.98
CA GLY A 196 18.16 -15.60 1.40
C GLY A 196 17.99 -15.32 -0.09
N LEU A 197 18.14 -14.06 -0.49
CA LEU A 197 18.11 -13.65 -1.90
C LEU A 197 19.24 -14.27 -2.72
N GLU A 198 20.45 -14.32 -2.18
CA GLU A 198 21.61 -15.01 -2.78
C GLU A 198 21.35 -16.50 -2.99
N HIS A 199 20.78 -17.18 -2.00
CA HIS A 199 20.46 -18.61 -2.12
C HIS A 199 19.49 -18.90 -3.24
N VAL A 200 18.42 -18.10 -3.36
CA VAL A 200 17.45 -18.23 -4.45
C VAL A 200 18.11 -17.95 -5.80
N LYS A 201 18.88 -16.86 -5.92
CA LYS A 201 19.60 -16.49 -7.15
C LYS A 201 20.60 -17.56 -7.58
N ASN A 202 21.51 -17.97 -6.70
CA ASN A 202 22.56 -18.93 -7.05
C ASN A 202 21.96 -20.30 -7.42
N ASN A 203 20.82 -20.65 -6.83
CA ASN A 203 20.12 -21.87 -7.16
C ASN A 203 19.32 -21.73 -8.47
N SER A 204 18.78 -20.55 -8.82
CA SER A 204 18.08 -20.34 -10.10
C SER A 204 19.00 -20.57 -11.30
N GLU A 205 20.25 -20.13 -11.22
CA GLU A 205 21.28 -20.38 -12.24
C GLU A 205 21.58 -21.87 -12.47
N ARG A 206 21.29 -22.73 -11.49
CA ARG A 206 21.55 -24.18 -11.52
C ARG A 206 20.34 -25.00 -11.97
N ILE A 207 19.14 -24.43 -11.92
CA ILE A 207 17.91 -25.13 -12.26
C ILE A 207 17.72 -25.12 -13.78
N GLN A 208 17.68 -26.31 -14.39
CA GLN A 208 17.40 -26.46 -15.82
C GLN A 208 15.89 -26.42 -16.07
N GLY A 209 15.40 -25.35 -16.71
CA GLY A 209 14.01 -25.20 -17.12
C GLY A 209 13.54 -23.74 -17.07
N ASN A 210 12.72 -23.31 -18.03
CA ASN A 210 12.34 -21.91 -18.19
C ASN A 210 11.24 -21.41 -17.22
N ARG A 211 10.82 -22.22 -16.25
CA ARG A 211 9.65 -21.92 -15.40
C ARG A 211 9.85 -22.44 -13.97
N VAL A 212 10.46 -21.63 -13.10
CA VAL A 212 10.53 -21.84 -11.65
C VAL A 212 10.20 -20.53 -10.94
N ILE A 213 9.42 -20.63 -9.87
CA ILE A 213 9.06 -19.47 -9.03
C ILE A 213 10.20 -19.23 -8.04
N HIS A 214 10.75 -18.02 -8.03
CA HIS A 214 11.81 -17.60 -7.13
C HIS A 214 11.26 -16.71 -6.02
N ARG A 215 11.34 -17.19 -4.77
CA ARG A 215 10.65 -16.56 -3.63
C ARG A 215 11.54 -16.53 -2.39
N VAL A 216 11.60 -15.38 -1.73
CA VAL A 216 12.12 -15.24 -0.37
C VAL A 216 10.96 -14.88 0.56
N ILE A 217 10.90 -15.55 1.72
CA ILE A 217 9.94 -15.25 2.78
C ILE A 217 10.72 -14.86 4.03
N LEU A 218 10.68 -13.58 4.37
CA LEU A 218 11.34 -13.00 5.54
C LEU A 218 10.38 -12.97 6.73
N LEU A 219 10.72 -13.66 7.83
CA LEU A 219 9.94 -13.68 9.07
C LEU A 219 10.71 -12.94 10.16
N SER A 220 10.20 -11.79 10.59
CA SER A 220 10.94 -10.92 11.50
C SER A 220 10.01 -10.00 12.29
N ASP A 221 10.50 -9.51 13.43
CA ASP A 221 9.96 -8.33 14.06
C ASP A 221 10.67 -7.03 13.59
N GLY A 222 11.29 -7.00 12.42
CA GLY A 222 11.69 -5.80 11.68
C GLY A 222 12.76 -4.92 12.34
N LEU A 223 13.26 -5.25 13.52
CA LEU A 223 14.17 -4.37 14.26
C LEU A 223 15.60 -4.39 13.69
N ALA A 224 15.86 -3.78 12.54
CA ALA A 224 17.23 -3.68 12.01
C ALA A 224 18.12 -2.83 12.93
N ASN A 225 19.05 -3.46 13.65
CA ASN A 225 19.92 -2.80 14.64
C ASN A 225 21.42 -3.07 14.42
N VAL A 226 21.77 -4.01 13.54
CA VAL A 226 23.14 -4.36 13.14
C VAL A 226 23.22 -4.35 11.61
N GLY A 227 24.33 -3.86 11.05
CA GLY A 227 24.52 -3.75 9.60
C GLY A 227 23.83 -2.53 9.00
N THR A 228 23.34 -2.65 7.77
CA THR A 228 22.52 -1.61 7.12
C THR A 228 21.16 -1.55 7.80
N THR A 229 20.82 -0.38 8.36
CA THR A 229 19.56 -0.14 9.08
C THR A 229 18.66 0.89 8.41
N ASP A 230 19.13 1.56 7.36
CA ASP A 230 18.33 2.51 6.57
C ASP A 230 17.27 1.77 5.75
N PRO A 231 15.96 2.02 5.96
CA PRO A 231 14.91 1.35 5.22
C PRO A 231 14.96 1.56 3.71
N SER A 232 15.47 2.70 3.25
CA SER A 232 15.59 2.97 1.80
C SER A 232 16.64 2.09 1.16
N ALA A 233 17.83 2.00 1.77
CA ALA A 233 18.91 1.14 1.31
C ALA A 233 18.51 -0.35 1.31
N ILE A 234 17.83 -0.81 2.36
CA ILE A 234 17.38 -2.22 2.47
C ILE A 234 16.35 -2.53 1.37
N ALA A 235 15.38 -1.64 1.16
CA ALA A 235 14.35 -1.85 0.14
C ALA A 235 14.91 -1.79 -1.30
N GLU A 236 15.94 -0.98 -1.55
CA GLU A 236 16.61 -0.94 -2.85
C GLU A 236 17.28 -2.27 -3.20
N ILE A 237 17.82 -2.99 -2.21
CA ILE A 237 18.36 -4.34 -2.41
C ILE A 237 17.24 -5.30 -2.85
N ALA A 238 16.10 -5.28 -2.16
CA ALA A 238 14.94 -6.10 -2.54
C ALA A 238 14.46 -5.75 -3.95
N ARG A 239 14.36 -4.46 -4.29
CA ARG A 239 14.03 -3.98 -5.64
C ARG A 239 14.98 -4.51 -6.69
N LYS A 240 16.28 -4.42 -6.43
CA LYS A 240 17.31 -4.89 -7.34
C LYS A 240 17.14 -6.38 -7.65
N TYR A 241 16.95 -7.21 -6.62
CA TYR A 241 16.81 -8.65 -6.83
C TYR A 241 15.52 -9.03 -7.57
N ASN A 242 14.44 -8.33 -7.30
CA ASN A 242 13.19 -8.45 -8.03
C ASN A 242 13.38 -8.09 -9.51
N LEU A 243 13.91 -6.91 -9.80
CA LEU A 243 14.06 -6.40 -11.17
C LEU A 243 15.10 -7.15 -12.01
N GLU A 244 16.24 -7.54 -11.42
CA GLU A 244 17.34 -8.18 -12.15
C GLU A 244 17.22 -9.70 -12.23
N TYR A 245 16.66 -10.36 -11.20
CA TYR A 245 16.65 -11.84 -11.09
C TYR A 245 15.25 -12.44 -10.96
N GLY A 246 14.19 -11.63 -11.01
CA GLY A 246 12.81 -12.12 -10.87
C GLY A 246 12.51 -12.76 -9.52
N THR A 247 13.31 -12.48 -8.48
CA THR A 247 13.11 -13.05 -7.14
C THR A 247 12.16 -12.16 -6.36
N THR A 248 11.00 -12.71 -6.00
CA THR A 248 9.98 -11.99 -5.23
C THR A 248 10.21 -12.16 -3.73
N LEU A 249 10.07 -11.10 -2.94
CA LEU A 249 10.31 -11.12 -1.49
C LEU A 249 9.05 -10.75 -0.72
N SER A 250 8.56 -11.69 0.08
CA SER A 250 7.42 -11.50 0.99
C SER A 250 7.95 -11.35 2.41
N THR A 251 7.32 -10.48 3.17
CA THR A 251 7.72 -10.19 4.55
C THR A 251 6.57 -10.52 5.48
N ILE A 252 6.88 -11.18 6.59
CA ILE A 252 5.96 -11.61 7.61
C ILE A 252 6.40 -10.98 8.94
N GLY A 253 5.65 -9.97 9.39
CA GLY A 253 5.83 -9.30 10.67
C GLY A 253 5.33 -10.14 11.83
N VAL A 254 6.17 -10.39 12.85
CA VAL A 254 5.86 -11.28 13.97
C VAL A 254 5.71 -10.52 15.28
N GLY A 255 4.50 -10.52 15.83
CA GLY A 255 4.17 -9.89 17.12
C GLY A 255 4.18 -8.36 17.07
N ALA A 256 3.64 -7.70 18.10
CA ALA A 256 3.23 -6.29 18.03
C ALA A 256 4.35 -5.22 18.01
N ASP A 257 5.64 -5.61 18.06
CA ASP A 257 6.76 -4.70 18.34
C ASP A 257 7.66 -4.39 17.13
N TYR A 258 7.19 -4.68 15.92
CA TYR A 258 8.05 -4.72 14.74
C TYR A 258 8.16 -3.44 13.92
N ASN A 259 9.23 -3.31 13.12
CA ASN A 259 9.39 -2.21 12.16
C ASN A 259 8.61 -2.49 10.86
N GLU A 260 7.35 -2.11 10.91
CA GLU A 260 6.39 -2.28 9.82
C GLU A 260 6.68 -1.49 8.55
N GLU A 261 7.09 -0.22 8.70
CA GLU A 261 7.42 0.63 7.54
C GLU A 261 8.53 -0.04 6.73
N LEU A 262 9.54 -0.57 7.43
CA LEU A 262 10.62 -1.34 6.81
C LEU A 262 10.09 -2.59 6.10
N MET A 263 9.34 -3.45 6.80
CA MET A 263 8.87 -4.74 6.24
C MET A 263 7.93 -4.55 5.04
N THR A 264 6.99 -3.60 5.13
CA THR A 264 6.09 -3.25 4.02
C THR A 264 6.86 -2.72 2.82
N ARG A 265 7.84 -1.83 3.06
CA ARG A 265 8.63 -1.28 1.97
C ARG A 265 9.47 -2.34 1.28
N ILE A 266 10.09 -3.25 2.04
CA ILE A 266 10.87 -4.37 1.49
C ILE A 266 9.99 -5.28 0.63
N SER A 267 8.78 -5.62 1.07
CA SER A 267 7.90 -6.51 0.29
C SER A 267 7.35 -5.84 -0.96
N VAL A 268 6.95 -4.56 -0.89
CA VAL A 268 6.50 -3.77 -2.05
C VAL A 268 7.60 -3.66 -3.10
N GLU A 269 8.79 -3.21 -2.69
CA GLU A 269 9.94 -3.08 -3.61
C GLU A 269 10.43 -4.46 -4.08
N GLY A 270 10.39 -5.46 -3.20
CA GLY A 270 10.70 -6.86 -3.47
C GLY A 270 9.63 -7.60 -4.28
N GLY A 271 8.53 -6.95 -4.65
CA GLY A 271 7.57 -7.50 -5.61
C GLY A 271 6.65 -8.59 -5.07
N GLY A 272 6.46 -8.70 -3.75
CA GLY A 272 5.40 -9.54 -3.23
C GLY A 272 4.78 -9.04 -1.94
N ASN A 273 4.41 -9.97 -1.07
CA ASN A 273 3.33 -9.72 -0.13
C ASN A 273 3.86 -9.39 1.27
N TYR A 274 3.10 -8.57 1.96
CA TYR A 274 3.30 -8.28 3.37
C TYR A 274 2.22 -8.96 4.22
N TYR A 275 2.66 -9.63 5.27
CA TYR A 275 1.80 -10.31 6.23
C TYR A 275 2.15 -9.88 7.65
N PHE A 276 1.15 -9.87 8.53
CA PHE A 276 1.35 -9.67 9.96
C PHE A 276 0.72 -10.83 10.73
N ILE A 277 1.40 -11.28 11.79
CA ILE A 277 0.94 -12.37 12.64
C ILE A 277 0.73 -11.86 14.06
N ASN A 278 -0.51 -12.00 14.52
CA ASN A 278 -0.87 -11.81 15.92
C ASN A 278 -1.07 -13.15 16.66
N ASN A 279 -1.41 -14.23 15.96
CA ASN A 279 -1.62 -15.57 16.53
C ASN A 279 -1.17 -16.70 15.56
N THR A 280 -1.05 -17.93 16.07
CA THR A 280 -0.61 -19.12 15.29
C THR A 280 -1.63 -19.65 14.29
N GLU A 281 -2.91 -19.31 14.46
CA GLU A 281 -3.98 -19.80 13.58
C GLU A 281 -4.01 -18.99 12.27
N ASP A 282 -3.65 -17.70 12.33
CA ASP A 282 -3.46 -16.83 11.16
C ASP A 282 -2.34 -17.35 10.25
N LEU A 283 -1.31 -17.98 10.84
CA LEU A 283 -0.08 -18.40 10.16
C LEU A 283 -0.30 -19.47 9.07
N GLN A 284 -1.11 -20.49 9.36
CA GLN A 284 -1.43 -21.53 8.36
C GLN A 284 -2.24 -20.95 7.21
N THR A 285 -3.17 -20.03 7.50
CA THR A 285 -4.00 -19.35 6.50
C THR A 285 -3.18 -18.40 5.64
N ILE A 286 -2.21 -17.70 6.24
CA ILE A 286 -1.25 -16.85 5.53
C ILE A 286 -0.43 -17.70 4.57
N PHE A 287 0.19 -18.79 5.03
CA PHE A 287 0.98 -19.65 4.17
C PHE A 287 0.13 -20.34 3.10
N ASN A 288 -1.06 -20.85 3.42
CA ASN A 288 -1.93 -21.44 2.39
C ASN A 288 -2.28 -20.47 1.27
N SER A 289 -2.42 -19.18 1.58
CA SER A 289 -2.64 -18.14 0.58
C SER A 289 -1.36 -17.75 -0.15
N GLU A 290 -0.27 -17.49 0.57
CA GLU A 290 1.02 -17.19 -0.08
C GLU A 290 1.40 -18.33 -1.02
N PHE A 291 1.13 -19.58 -0.66
CA PHE A 291 1.35 -20.74 -1.51
C PHE A 291 0.23 -21.04 -2.51
N SER A 292 -1.02 -20.58 -2.31
CA SER A 292 -2.10 -20.71 -3.31
C SER A 292 -1.93 -19.72 -4.44
N ASP A 293 -1.56 -18.49 -4.09
CA ASP A 293 -1.25 -17.43 -5.04
C ASP A 293 -0.11 -17.91 -5.93
N LEU A 294 0.88 -18.64 -5.41
CA LEU A 294 2.00 -19.16 -6.21
C LEU A 294 1.64 -20.35 -7.15
N LYS A 295 0.40 -20.82 -7.22
CA LYS A 295 0.10 -22.11 -7.89
C LYS A 295 0.16 -22.04 -9.41
N THR A 296 -0.13 -20.89 -10.01
CA THR A 296 -0.08 -20.75 -11.48
C THR A 296 0.25 -19.33 -11.88
N LEU A 297 1.38 -19.14 -12.56
CA LEU A 297 1.68 -17.90 -13.29
C LEU A 297 0.63 -17.74 -14.40
N VAL A 298 -0.12 -16.65 -14.39
CA VAL A 298 -1.17 -16.36 -15.38
C VAL A 298 -0.81 -15.21 -16.32
N ALA A 299 0.07 -14.29 -15.90
CA ALA A 299 0.63 -13.28 -16.79
C ALA A 299 2.04 -12.85 -16.37
N LYS A 300 2.90 -12.57 -17.36
CA LYS A 300 4.23 -11.97 -17.17
C LYS A 300 4.39 -10.67 -17.94
N ASP A 301 5.42 -9.91 -17.60
CA ASP A 301 5.77 -8.64 -18.27
C ASP A 301 4.62 -7.64 -18.32
N VAL A 302 3.89 -7.51 -17.20
CA VAL A 302 2.69 -6.70 -17.12
C VAL A 302 3.04 -5.21 -17.08
N VAL A 303 2.53 -4.45 -18.06
CA VAL A 303 2.77 -3.02 -18.22
C VAL A 303 1.44 -2.30 -18.44
N ILE A 304 1.25 -1.22 -17.71
CA ILE A 304 0.14 -0.28 -17.88
C ILE A 304 0.70 1.04 -18.41
N GLU A 305 0.05 1.58 -19.44
CA GLU A 305 0.29 2.93 -19.96
C GLU A 305 -1.03 3.71 -19.93
N LEU A 306 -1.09 4.80 -19.15
CA LEU A 306 -2.23 5.71 -19.12
C LEU A 306 -1.85 7.01 -19.82
N THR A 307 -2.58 7.34 -20.88
CA THR A 307 -2.49 8.60 -21.62
C THR A 307 -3.62 9.54 -21.20
N PHE A 308 -3.28 10.78 -20.85
CA PHE A 308 -4.23 11.80 -20.37
C PHE A 308 -4.21 13.08 -21.23
N PRO A 309 -5.23 13.95 -21.16
CA PRO A 309 -5.31 15.15 -21.98
C PRO A 309 -4.51 16.31 -21.33
N ASP A 310 -3.19 16.31 -21.55
CA ASP A 310 -2.20 17.20 -20.90
C ASP A 310 -2.42 18.72 -21.10
N LYS A 311 -3.22 19.12 -22.09
CA LYS A 311 -3.63 20.52 -22.26
C LYS A 311 -4.53 21.04 -21.14
N LYS A 312 -5.28 20.14 -20.47
CA LYS A 312 -6.32 20.48 -19.49
C LYS A 312 -6.14 19.76 -18.16
N VAL A 313 -5.21 18.84 -18.08
CA VAL A 313 -5.00 17.96 -16.94
C VAL A 313 -3.51 17.84 -16.67
N THR A 314 -3.09 18.05 -15.43
CA THR A 314 -1.73 17.76 -14.97
C THR A 314 -1.71 16.49 -14.15
N PHE A 315 -0.66 15.69 -14.35
CA PHE A 315 -0.38 14.54 -13.52
C PHE A 315 0.18 14.97 -12.16
N ASP A 316 -0.28 14.32 -11.08
CA ASP A 316 0.26 14.50 -9.72
C ASP A 316 1.15 13.32 -9.35
N LYS A 317 0.55 12.14 -9.14
CA LYS A 317 1.24 10.95 -8.64
C LYS A 317 0.50 9.65 -8.93
N VAL A 318 1.25 8.55 -8.90
CA VAL A 318 0.74 7.19 -8.76
C VAL A 318 0.89 6.77 -7.30
N PHE A 319 -0.15 6.16 -6.74
CA PHE A 319 -0.08 5.61 -5.38
C PHE A 319 0.53 4.21 -5.42
N GLN A 320 1.37 3.89 -4.43
CA GLN A 320 1.97 2.56 -4.15
C GLN A 320 2.97 2.00 -5.17
N TYR A 321 2.88 2.37 -6.46
CA TYR A 321 3.73 1.79 -7.50
C TYR A 321 4.74 2.77 -8.07
N PRO A 322 5.98 2.32 -8.37
CA PRO A 322 6.93 3.10 -9.13
C PRO A 322 6.40 3.32 -10.55
N PHE A 323 6.67 4.50 -11.09
CA PHE A 323 6.19 4.89 -12.42
C PHE A 323 7.23 5.72 -13.16
N THR A 324 7.09 5.78 -14.48
CA THR A 324 7.82 6.72 -15.33
C THR A 324 6.81 7.55 -16.10
N GLN A 325 7.03 8.86 -16.19
CA GLN A 325 6.20 9.75 -16.99
C GLN A 325 6.99 10.24 -18.19
N LYS A 326 6.39 10.14 -19.39
CA LYS A 326 6.92 10.73 -20.62
C LYS A 326 5.81 11.53 -21.31
N GLY A 327 5.92 12.86 -21.26
CA GLY A 327 4.86 13.76 -21.74
C GLY A 327 3.55 13.50 -21.01
N ASN A 328 2.50 13.19 -21.78
CA ASN A 328 1.16 12.91 -21.27
C ASN A 328 0.88 11.42 -21.01
N THR A 329 1.93 10.59 -20.96
CA THR A 329 1.80 9.15 -20.72
C THR A 329 2.49 8.77 -19.43
N VAL A 330 1.76 8.11 -18.54
CA VAL A 330 2.26 7.49 -17.30
C VAL A 330 2.40 6.00 -17.54
N ARG A 331 3.60 5.46 -17.34
CA ARG A 331 3.91 4.03 -17.51
C ARG A 331 4.25 3.39 -16.18
N ILE A 332 3.58 2.29 -15.87
CA ILE A 332 3.73 1.51 -14.64
C ILE A 332 4.05 0.07 -15.06
N ARG A 333 5.16 -0.47 -14.56
CA ARG A 333 5.49 -1.90 -14.71
C ARG A 333 5.09 -2.62 -13.43
N LEU A 334 4.31 -3.68 -13.58
CA LEU A 334 3.92 -4.54 -12.49
C LEU A 334 4.76 -5.82 -12.52
N THR A 335 4.86 -6.46 -11.37
CA THR A 335 5.35 -7.83 -11.31
C THR A 335 4.36 -8.78 -11.98
N ASP A 336 4.85 -9.97 -12.29
CA ASP A 336 4.05 -11.09 -12.76
C ASP A 336 2.79 -11.29 -11.91
N PHE A 337 1.76 -11.80 -12.57
CA PHE A 337 0.49 -12.14 -11.95
C PHE A 337 0.36 -13.63 -11.86
N PHE A 338 -0.07 -14.06 -10.69
CA PHE A 338 -0.50 -15.42 -10.47
C PHE A 338 -2.02 -15.53 -10.38
N ALA A 339 -2.53 -16.76 -10.41
CA ALA A 339 -3.96 -17.04 -10.35
C ALA A 339 -4.60 -16.34 -9.15
N GLU A 340 -5.77 -15.74 -9.39
CA GLU A 340 -6.57 -14.99 -8.41
C GLU A 340 -5.88 -13.76 -7.78
N GLN A 341 -4.59 -13.51 -8.08
CA GLN A 341 -3.87 -12.36 -7.53
C GLN A 341 -4.47 -11.06 -8.01
N GLN A 342 -4.63 -10.10 -7.10
CA GLN A 342 -5.24 -8.81 -7.36
C GLN A 342 -4.22 -7.69 -7.19
N LYS A 343 -4.26 -6.70 -8.09
CA LYS A 343 -3.49 -5.46 -7.94
C LYS A 343 -4.36 -4.28 -8.35
N ALA A 344 -4.35 -3.25 -7.51
CA ALA A 344 -5.09 -2.02 -7.72
C ALA A 344 -4.12 -0.84 -7.78
N ILE A 345 -4.32 0.06 -8.73
CA ILE A 345 -3.52 1.27 -8.91
C ILE A 345 -4.46 2.47 -8.85
N LEU A 346 -4.09 3.45 -8.06
CA LEU A 346 -4.74 4.76 -8.03
C LEU A 346 -3.79 5.79 -8.61
N ILE A 347 -4.31 6.65 -9.50
CA ILE A 347 -3.55 7.75 -10.10
C ILE A 347 -4.31 9.03 -9.87
N LYS A 348 -3.61 10.08 -9.41
CA LYS A 348 -4.17 11.41 -9.17
C LYS A 348 -3.73 12.37 -10.27
N PHE A 349 -4.70 13.14 -10.75
CA PHE A 349 -4.52 14.24 -11.68
C PHE A 349 -5.23 15.49 -11.16
N HIS A 350 -4.86 16.65 -11.70
CA HIS A 350 -5.49 17.94 -11.43
C HIS A 350 -5.99 18.56 -12.73
N THR A 351 -7.18 19.14 -12.74
CA THR A 351 -7.63 19.95 -13.88
C THR A 351 -6.95 21.32 -13.87
N THR A 352 -6.51 21.78 -15.03
CA THR A 352 -5.86 23.09 -15.21
C THR A 352 -6.76 24.15 -15.85
N ASP A 353 -7.88 23.73 -16.45
CA ASP A 353 -8.75 24.59 -17.24
C ASP A 353 -10.18 24.63 -16.69
N ARG A 354 -10.82 25.79 -16.84
CA ARG A 354 -12.20 26.10 -16.44
C ARG A 354 -13.23 25.70 -17.50
N SER A 355 -12.89 24.80 -18.42
CA SER A 355 -13.81 24.39 -19.49
C SER A 355 -14.64 23.19 -19.09
N LEU A 356 -15.94 23.19 -19.45
CA LEU A 356 -16.87 22.06 -19.32
C LEU A 356 -16.56 20.95 -20.34
N ALA A 357 -15.28 20.67 -20.55
CA ALA A 357 -14.84 19.80 -21.62
C ALA A 357 -14.89 18.34 -21.19
N GLU A 358 -15.04 17.49 -22.20
CA GLU A 358 -14.72 16.08 -22.11
C GLU A 358 -13.20 15.93 -22.04
N LEU A 359 -12.75 15.15 -21.07
CA LEU A 359 -11.36 14.83 -20.80
C LEU A 359 -11.16 13.34 -21.09
N ASP A 360 -10.52 13.04 -22.22
CA ASP A 360 -10.32 11.68 -22.69
C ASP A 360 -9.08 11.04 -22.06
N PHE A 361 -9.30 9.95 -21.34
CA PHE A 361 -8.26 9.08 -20.80
C PHE A 361 -8.23 7.77 -21.58
N THR A 362 -7.02 7.32 -21.93
CA THR A 362 -6.81 6.01 -22.56
C THR A 362 -5.84 5.20 -21.73
N THR A 363 -6.28 4.03 -21.26
CA THR A 363 -5.44 3.11 -20.50
C THR A 363 -5.19 1.85 -21.31
N LYS A 364 -3.91 1.56 -21.56
CA LYS A 364 -3.45 0.39 -22.29
C LYS A 364 -2.79 -0.58 -21.31
N LEU A 365 -3.24 -1.83 -21.30
CA LEU A 365 -2.61 -2.94 -20.61
C LEU A 365 -1.88 -3.80 -21.64
N GLN A 366 -0.63 -4.17 -21.35
CA GLN A 366 0.15 -5.13 -22.12
C GLN A 366 0.73 -6.19 -21.20
N TYR A 367 0.66 -7.46 -21.58
CA TYR A 367 1.26 -8.56 -20.85
C TYR A 367 1.42 -9.79 -21.75
N THR A 368 2.23 -10.75 -21.32
CA THR A 368 2.23 -12.08 -21.93
C THR A 368 1.31 -12.99 -21.13
N ASN A 369 0.24 -13.49 -21.76
CA ASN A 369 -0.64 -14.51 -21.19
C ASN A 369 0.12 -15.83 -21.13
N THR A 370 0.11 -16.49 -19.97
CA THR A 370 0.78 -17.78 -19.75
C THR A 370 -0.18 -18.95 -19.56
N ILE A 371 -1.50 -18.71 -19.59
CA ILE A 371 -2.52 -19.78 -19.59
C ILE A 371 -2.61 -20.35 -21.01
N GLY A 372 -2.25 -21.63 -21.16
CA GLY A 372 -2.20 -22.29 -22.46
C GLY A 372 -0.93 -21.94 -23.24
N GLU A 373 -1.09 -21.55 -24.52
CA GLU A 373 0.03 -21.07 -25.34
C GLU A 373 0.40 -19.64 -24.96
N GLU A 374 1.71 -19.37 -24.80
CA GLU A 374 2.18 -18.02 -24.48
C GLU A 374 1.83 -17.05 -25.61
N LYS A 375 1.13 -15.98 -25.28
CA LYS A 375 0.68 -14.98 -26.24
C LYS A 375 0.72 -13.59 -25.65
N GLU A 376 1.24 -12.62 -26.40
CA GLU A 376 1.12 -11.22 -26.04
C GLU A 376 -0.34 -10.74 -26.15
N ILE A 377 -0.84 -10.17 -25.07
CA ILE A 377 -2.15 -9.55 -25.00
C ILE A 377 -1.96 -8.04 -24.86
N THR A 378 -2.74 -7.29 -25.62
CA THR A 378 -2.88 -5.85 -25.46
C THR A 378 -4.37 -5.53 -25.35
N GLU A 379 -4.73 -4.80 -24.30
CA GLU A 379 -6.09 -4.32 -24.07
C GLU A 379 -6.07 -2.81 -23.92
N THR A 380 -7.12 -2.15 -24.41
CA THR A 380 -7.26 -0.69 -24.28
C THR A 380 -8.64 -0.38 -23.76
N LYS A 381 -8.70 0.44 -22.72
CA LYS A 381 -9.94 0.97 -22.14
C LYS A 381 -9.90 2.48 -22.30
N HIS A 382 -11.01 3.04 -22.76
CA HIS A 382 -11.21 4.48 -22.88
C HIS A 382 -12.18 4.93 -21.80
N ALA A 383 -11.90 6.08 -21.19
CA ALA A 383 -12.81 6.69 -20.23
C ALA A 383 -12.83 8.21 -20.42
N VAL A 384 -14.01 8.80 -20.24
CA VAL A 384 -14.23 10.23 -20.38
C VAL A 384 -14.62 10.78 -19.02
N VAL A 385 -13.96 11.86 -18.62
CA VAL A 385 -14.36 12.69 -17.47
C VAL A 385 -14.93 13.99 -18.00
N THR A 386 -16.11 14.38 -17.54
CA THR A 386 -16.81 15.58 -18.03
C THR A 386 -16.82 16.65 -16.95
N GLY A 387 -16.29 17.83 -17.27
CA GLY A 387 -16.44 19.01 -16.42
C GLY A 387 -17.90 19.47 -16.37
N THR A 388 -18.46 19.66 -15.17
CA THR A 388 -19.86 20.07 -14.98
C THR A 388 -20.00 21.22 -13.99
N GLY A 389 -20.92 22.15 -14.26
CA GLY A 389 -21.39 23.14 -13.28
C GLY A 389 -22.55 22.63 -12.41
N ASN A 390 -23.15 21.50 -12.78
CA ASN A 390 -24.28 20.91 -12.07
C ASN A 390 -23.79 19.96 -10.96
N LYS A 391 -23.92 20.40 -9.71
CA LYS A 391 -23.51 19.64 -8.53
C LYS A 391 -24.31 18.36 -8.31
N ASP A 392 -25.53 18.28 -8.84
CA ASP A 392 -26.39 17.12 -8.69
C ASP A 392 -25.91 15.93 -9.55
N LEU A 393 -25.07 16.18 -10.57
CA LEU A 393 -24.46 15.11 -11.38
C LEU A 393 -23.30 14.41 -10.68
N ILE A 394 -22.64 15.04 -9.70
CA ILE A 394 -21.46 14.46 -9.04
C ILE A 394 -21.80 13.13 -8.35
N PRO A 395 -22.85 13.02 -7.50
CA PRO A 395 -23.25 11.72 -6.94
C PRO A 395 -23.62 10.68 -8.02
N GLU A 396 -24.30 11.13 -9.08
CA GLU A 396 -24.76 10.28 -10.18
C GLU A 396 -23.61 9.78 -11.08
N GLY A 397 -22.46 10.46 -11.10
CA GLY A 397 -21.27 10.04 -11.86
C GLY A 397 -20.35 9.06 -11.14
N VAL A 398 -20.57 8.79 -9.85
CA VAL A 398 -19.72 7.88 -9.06
C VAL A 398 -19.69 6.47 -9.67
N ASN A 399 -18.51 5.97 -10.00
CA ASN A 399 -18.32 4.56 -10.37
C ASN A 399 -18.13 3.75 -9.09
N ALA A 400 -19.08 2.85 -8.76
CA ALA A 400 -19.09 2.17 -7.46
C ALA A 400 -17.81 1.35 -7.17
N ASN A 401 -17.30 0.62 -8.16
CA ASN A 401 -16.08 -0.19 -8.01
C ASN A 401 -14.84 0.69 -7.81
N ALA A 402 -14.68 1.72 -8.67
CA ALA A 402 -13.56 2.64 -8.57
C ALA A 402 -13.60 3.46 -7.28
N HIS A 403 -14.79 3.91 -6.87
CA HIS A 403 -15.00 4.64 -5.63
C HIS A 403 -14.73 3.77 -4.40
N MET A 404 -15.03 2.48 -4.42
CA MET A 404 -14.66 1.55 -3.34
C MET A 404 -13.15 1.43 -3.19
N GLY A 405 -12.43 1.13 -4.27
CA GLY A 405 -10.97 1.05 -4.24
C GLY A 405 -10.31 2.37 -3.84
N TYR A 406 -10.80 3.49 -4.38
CA TYR A 406 -10.37 4.83 -3.99
C TYR A 406 -10.58 5.13 -2.51
N THR A 407 -11.79 4.93 -1.99
CA THR A 407 -12.10 5.16 -0.57
C THR A 407 -11.22 4.30 0.32
N LEU A 408 -10.99 3.04 -0.05
CA LEU A 408 -10.11 2.15 0.68
C LEU A 408 -8.67 2.70 0.73
N MET A 409 -8.06 2.93 -0.43
CA MET A 409 -6.66 3.36 -0.51
C MET A 409 -6.43 4.71 0.17
N MET A 410 -7.35 5.67 -0.02
CA MET A 410 -7.22 7.01 0.56
C MET A 410 -7.52 7.05 2.06
N SER A 411 -8.50 6.29 2.55
CA SER A 411 -8.75 6.24 4.00
C SER A 411 -7.57 5.62 4.76
N SER A 412 -6.92 4.60 4.18
CA SER A 412 -5.67 4.05 4.69
C SER A 412 -4.51 5.04 4.61
N ASP A 413 -4.38 5.82 3.53
CA ASP A 413 -3.37 6.89 3.40
C ASP A 413 -3.58 7.98 4.47
N PHE A 414 -4.83 8.41 4.71
CA PHE A 414 -5.15 9.36 5.76
C PHE A 414 -4.82 8.84 7.16
N LEU A 415 -5.13 7.58 7.46
CA LEU A 415 -4.77 6.98 8.74
C LEU A 415 -3.24 6.91 8.91
N THR A 416 -2.52 6.55 7.85
CA THR A 416 -1.04 6.51 7.85
C THR A 416 -0.45 7.91 8.10
N LYS A 417 -0.94 8.93 7.40
CA LYS A 417 -0.53 10.33 7.60
C LYS A 417 -0.86 10.82 9.01
N ALA A 418 -2.04 10.46 9.53
CA ALA A 418 -2.41 10.80 10.91
C ALA A 418 -1.43 10.19 11.92
N GLN A 419 -1.03 8.93 11.71
CA GLN A 419 -0.04 8.26 12.55
C GLN A 419 1.33 8.93 12.48
N LEU A 420 1.80 9.29 11.28
CA LEU A 420 3.07 10.00 11.10
C LEU A 420 3.07 11.37 11.79
N GLU A 421 1.97 12.13 11.70
CA GLU A 421 1.86 13.42 12.37
C GLU A 421 1.73 13.27 13.89
N ALA A 422 1.00 12.26 14.38
CA ALA A 422 0.93 11.96 15.81
C ALA A 422 2.30 11.54 16.37
N ASP A 423 3.10 10.78 15.60
CA ASP A 423 4.47 10.41 15.96
C ASP A 423 5.37 11.65 16.11
N ARG A 424 5.13 12.68 15.29
CA ARG A 424 5.77 14.01 15.37
C ARG A 424 5.17 14.91 16.46
N ARG A 425 4.17 14.44 17.20
CA ARG A 425 3.38 15.20 18.19
C ARG A 425 2.55 16.35 17.59
N ASN A 426 2.28 16.31 16.29
CA ASN A 426 1.39 17.23 15.59
C ASN A 426 -0.06 16.72 15.66
N PHE A 427 -0.62 16.68 16.87
CA PHE A 427 -1.92 16.03 17.12
C PHE A 427 -3.10 16.72 16.44
N GLU A 428 -3.03 18.04 16.22
CA GLU A 428 -4.06 18.77 15.49
C GLU A 428 -4.17 18.29 14.04
N THR A 429 -3.05 18.25 13.33
CA THR A 429 -2.96 17.73 11.96
C THR A 429 -3.35 16.25 11.90
N ALA A 430 -2.92 15.45 12.88
CA ALA A 430 -3.32 14.05 12.97
C ALA A 430 -4.84 13.89 13.09
N ARG A 431 -5.51 14.69 13.93
CA ARG A 431 -6.98 14.69 14.07
C ARG A 431 -7.66 15.10 12.77
N ASP A 432 -7.08 16.03 12.03
CA ASP A 432 -7.66 16.49 10.77
C ASP A 432 -7.59 15.40 9.70
N TYR A 433 -6.46 14.69 9.55
CA TYR A 433 -6.36 13.54 8.66
C TYR A 433 -7.35 12.41 9.02
N VAL A 434 -7.49 12.07 10.31
CA VAL A 434 -8.50 11.08 10.73
C VAL A 434 -9.91 11.52 10.35
N LYS A 435 -10.21 12.81 10.56
CA LYS A 435 -11.51 13.38 10.19
C LYS A 435 -11.74 13.32 8.68
N GLN A 436 -10.74 13.63 7.86
CA GLN A 436 -10.83 13.52 6.39
C GLN A 436 -11.10 12.07 5.96
N GLY A 437 -10.38 11.09 6.51
CA GLY A 437 -10.63 9.67 6.23
C GLY A 437 -12.04 9.21 6.63
N MET A 438 -12.53 9.64 7.80
CA MET A 438 -13.91 9.33 8.22
C MET A 438 -14.95 9.96 7.31
N MET A 439 -14.75 11.22 6.91
CA MET A 439 -15.65 11.94 6.01
C MET A 439 -15.71 11.26 4.63
N LEU A 440 -14.57 10.80 4.12
CA LEU A 440 -14.50 10.09 2.85
C LEU A 440 -15.31 8.78 2.86
N ILE A 441 -15.27 8.03 3.97
CA ILE A 441 -16.07 6.80 4.11
C ILE A 441 -17.56 7.13 4.29
N GLU A 442 -17.90 8.16 5.08
CA GLU A 442 -19.29 8.64 5.22
C GLU A 442 -19.87 9.06 3.87
N GLU A 443 -19.08 9.75 3.04
CA GLU A 443 -19.45 10.11 1.67
C GLU A 443 -19.63 8.86 0.78
N HIS A 444 -18.70 7.90 0.84
CA HIS A 444 -18.85 6.63 0.12
C HIS A 444 -20.19 5.97 0.40
N PHE A 445 -20.59 5.86 1.67
CA PHE A 445 -21.86 5.26 2.06
C PHE A 445 -23.10 6.06 1.64
N CYS A 446 -22.94 7.31 1.20
CA CYS A 446 -24.03 8.06 0.57
C CYS A 446 -24.27 7.63 -0.88
N TYR A 447 -23.24 7.16 -1.57
CA TYR A 447 -23.30 6.88 -3.02
C TYR A 447 -23.35 5.40 -3.34
N VAL A 448 -22.62 4.59 -2.56
CA VAL A 448 -22.44 3.15 -2.77
C VAL A 448 -22.96 2.42 -1.54
N VAL A 449 -23.48 1.21 -1.74
CA VAL A 449 -23.95 0.38 -0.62
C VAL A 449 -22.83 0.14 0.39
N PRO A 450 -23.12 0.18 1.71
CA PRO A 450 -22.11 -0.08 2.72
C PRO A 450 -21.47 -1.46 2.54
N ASN A 451 -20.19 -1.51 2.86
CA ASN A 451 -19.38 -2.71 2.75
C ASN A 451 -18.64 -2.93 4.08
N PRO A 452 -18.55 -4.18 4.58
CA PRO A 452 -17.90 -4.49 5.86
C PRO A 452 -16.46 -3.98 6.00
N TYR A 453 -15.68 -3.90 4.92
CA TYR A 453 -14.29 -3.46 4.93
C TYR A 453 -14.17 -1.96 5.25
N LEU A 454 -14.98 -1.13 4.58
CA LEU A 454 -15.01 0.29 4.88
C LEU A 454 -15.61 0.57 6.26
N GLU A 455 -16.54 -0.26 6.73
CA GLU A 455 -17.04 -0.17 8.11
C GLU A 455 -15.94 -0.47 9.13
N ASP A 456 -15.10 -1.46 8.87
CA ASP A 456 -13.99 -1.82 9.75
C ASP A 456 -12.91 -0.71 9.79
N ILE A 457 -12.54 -0.13 8.63
CA ILE A 457 -11.65 1.03 8.58
C ILE A 457 -12.28 2.24 9.28
N TYR A 458 -13.58 2.48 9.12
CA TYR A 458 -14.27 3.57 9.81
C TYR A 458 -14.23 3.40 11.33
N LYS A 459 -14.43 2.17 11.84
CA LYS A 459 -14.29 1.86 13.27
C LYS A 459 -12.87 2.13 13.76
N ASP A 460 -11.86 1.79 12.96
CA ASP A 460 -10.46 2.03 13.31
C ASP A 460 -10.11 3.52 13.34
N LEU A 461 -10.50 4.28 12.32
CA LEU A 461 -10.34 5.74 12.30
C LEU A 461 -11.03 6.37 13.51
N LYS A 462 -12.26 5.95 13.82
CA LYS A 462 -13.01 6.44 14.99
C LYS A 462 -12.31 6.10 16.30
N LYS A 463 -11.75 4.89 16.42
CA LYS A 463 -10.99 4.47 17.60
C LYS A 463 -9.69 5.25 17.72
N TYR A 464 -8.95 5.39 16.63
CA TYR A 464 -7.69 6.13 16.59
C TYR A 464 -7.89 7.61 16.93
N LYS A 465 -9.01 8.21 16.50
CA LYS A 465 -9.41 9.57 16.91
C LYS A 465 -9.42 9.74 18.43
N GLY A 466 -9.92 8.73 19.17
CA GLY A 466 -9.91 8.72 20.64
C GLY A 466 -8.48 8.58 21.20
N GLU A 467 -7.70 7.67 20.62
CA GLU A 467 -6.31 7.42 21.03
C GLU A 467 -5.40 8.64 20.80
N ILE A 468 -5.68 9.52 19.83
CA ILE A 468 -4.93 10.78 19.68
C ILE A 468 -5.08 11.65 20.93
N SER A 469 -6.26 11.67 21.59
CA SER A 469 -6.43 12.40 22.85
C SER A 469 -5.62 11.78 24.00
N ASP A 470 -5.52 10.45 24.01
CA ASP A 470 -4.68 9.74 24.99
C ASP A 470 -3.19 10.01 24.74
N LEU A 471 -2.76 10.05 23.47
CA LEU A 471 -1.39 10.40 23.06
C LEU A 471 -1.03 11.85 23.45
N GLU A 472 -1.96 12.78 23.26
CA GLU A 472 -1.77 14.21 23.57
C GLU A 472 -1.62 14.45 25.08
N THR A 473 -2.32 13.68 25.90
CA THR A 473 -2.32 13.83 27.37
C THR A 473 -1.24 13.00 28.07
N THR A 474 -0.75 11.94 27.42
CA THR A 474 0.24 11.02 27.99
C THR A 474 1.62 11.67 28.11
N LYS A 475 2.14 11.72 29.35
CA LYS A 475 3.52 12.14 29.65
C LYS A 475 4.52 10.98 29.75
N ASP A 476 4.01 9.75 29.90
CA ASP A 476 4.82 8.53 29.99
C ASP A 476 5.27 8.08 28.59
N PRO A 477 6.58 8.10 28.27
CA PRO A 477 7.10 7.65 26.98
C PRO A 477 6.76 6.20 26.64
N ILE A 478 6.59 5.32 27.64
CA ILE A 478 6.26 3.91 27.43
C ILE A 478 4.80 3.78 27.01
N GLN A 479 3.87 4.41 27.72
CA GLN A 479 2.45 4.42 27.37
C GLN A 479 2.20 5.08 26.01
N PHE A 480 2.92 6.17 25.71
CA PHE A 480 2.86 6.81 24.40
C PHE A 480 3.20 5.82 23.27
N LYS A 481 4.30 5.08 23.44
CA LYS A 481 4.74 4.06 22.50
C LYS A 481 3.75 2.88 22.41
N LEU A 482 3.10 2.50 23.51
CA LEU A 482 2.09 1.44 23.52
C LEU A 482 0.84 1.84 22.73
N ILE A 483 0.35 3.08 22.88
CA ILE A 483 -0.81 3.58 22.13
C ILE A 483 -0.48 3.70 20.63
N GLN A 484 0.71 4.20 20.28
CA GLN A 484 1.19 4.21 18.89
C GLN A 484 1.22 2.81 18.28
N LYS A 485 1.67 1.81 19.04
CA LYS A 485 1.74 0.42 18.55
C LYS A 485 0.35 -0.22 18.42
N GLY A 486 -0.52 -0.01 19.41
CA GLY A 486 -1.87 -0.56 19.42
C GLY A 486 -2.76 0.00 18.30
N SER A 487 -2.54 1.25 17.91
CA SER A 487 -3.23 1.89 16.78
C SER A 487 -2.73 1.41 15.43
N LYS A 488 -1.40 1.35 15.24
CA LYS A 488 -0.76 0.80 14.04
C LYS A 488 -1.26 -0.62 13.80
N ASN A 489 -1.07 -1.53 14.75
CA ASN A 489 -1.48 -2.95 14.66
C ASN A 489 -2.91 -3.17 14.09
N ARG A 490 -3.90 -2.38 14.51
CA ARG A 490 -5.29 -2.54 14.03
C ARG A 490 -5.52 -2.12 12.59
N ASN A 491 -4.90 -1.02 12.16
CA ASN A 491 -4.98 -0.55 10.77
C ASN A 491 -4.57 -1.66 9.79
N TYR A 492 -3.53 -2.42 10.15
CA TYR A 492 -2.97 -3.45 9.27
C TYR A 492 -3.78 -4.74 9.25
N SER A 493 -4.39 -5.13 10.38
CA SER A 493 -5.33 -6.26 10.40
C SER A 493 -6.49 -6.08 9.40
N ASN A 494 -6.95 -4.84 9.21
CA ASN A 494 -8.06 -4.53 8.31
C ASN A 494 -7.60 -4.17 6.88
N SER A 495 -6.45 -3.49 6.71
CA SER A 495 -5.83 -3.30 5.39
C SER A 495 -5.58 -4.66 4.69
N TYR A 496 -5.14 -5.65 5.46
CA TYR A 496 -4.94 -7.02 5.00
C TYR A 496 -6.23 -7.74 4.57
N LYS A 497 -7.32 -7.60 5.33
CA LYS A 497 -8.64 -8.10 4.90
C LYS A 497 -9.12 -7.41 3.62
N SER A 498 -8.85 -6.12 3.48
CA SER A 498 -9.31 -5.34 2.34
C SER A 498 -8.55 -5.63 1.04
N CYS A 499 -7.27 -6.02 1.10
CA CYS A 499 -6.48 -6.38 -0.08
C CYS A 499 -6.88 -7.73 -0.69
N ARG A 500 -7.46 -8.64 0.10
CA ARG A 500 -7.96 -9.96 -0.34
C ARG A 500 -9.41 -9.97 -0.81
N LEU A 501 -10.15 -8.89 -0.54
CA LEU A 501 -11.60 -8.84 -0.68
C LEU A 501 -12.08 -7.57 -1.41
N LEU A 502 -11.17 -6.92 -2.16
CA LEU A 502 -11.43 -5.92 -3.20
C LEU A 502 -11.53 -6.53 -4.59
#